data_AF-A0A8B3JUQ4-F1
#
_entry.id   AF-A0A8B3JUQ4-F1
#
_cell.length_a   1.000
_cell.length_b   1.000
_cell.length_c   1.000
_cell.angle_alpha   90.00
_cell.angle_beta   90.00
_cell.angle_gamma   90.00
#
_symmetry.space_group_name_H-M   'P 1'
#
loop_
_entity.id
_entity.type
_entity.pdbx_description
1 polymer ?
#
loop_
_entity_poly.entity_id
_entity_poly.type
_entity_poly.pdbx_seq_one_letter_code
_entity_poly.pdbx_strand_id
1 'polypeptide(L)'
;MNSEAQHQICSRFVKPEKLADLRTKQEIEVMNDRPWTRELPPPPVLPPYGPLEKISGQLESFRYEKFSEYFDADAYRTHSVPEIADGQRGAVAAAAIVAGSPGAGAVMMAESESSNDPAEYVQGMINGRTFRGWVGVTRLKAGDNVDMIAGWQHDHYEVYAIALPEERIISICPKCDMGHIAHMLWRIKNMFILTGILFLWYFFRGSLVK
;
A
#
# COMPACT_ATOMS: atom_id res chain seq x y z
N MET A 1 1.28 -42.82 8.18
CA MET A 1 1.72 -42.20 6.90
C MET A 1 1.15 -40.80 6.87
N ASN A 2 1.91 -39.83 7.38
CA ASN A 2 1.47 -38.44 7.51
C ASN A 2 1.79 -37.71 6.21
N SER A 3 0.75 -37.27 5.53
CA SER A 3 0.82 -36.40 4.36
C SER A 3 0.91 -34.96 4.85
N GLU A 4 2.12 -34.45 5.06
CA GLU A 4 2.36 -33.03 5.27
C GLU A 4 2.10 -32.30 3.95
N ALA A 5 1.05 -31.48 3.94
CA ALA A 5 0.74 -30.58 2.83
C ALA A 5 1.85 -29.53 2.71
N GLN A 6 2.72 -29.70 1.72
CA GLN A 6 3.70 -28.69 1.33
C GLN A 6 2.96 -27.46 0.79
N HIS A 7 2.72 -26.48 1.66
CA HIS A 7 2.35 -25.14 1.23
C HIS A 7 3.51 -24.58 0.41
N GLN A 8 3.31 -24.47 -0.90
CA GLN A 8 4.23 -23.81 -1.82
C GLN A 8 4.42 -22.36 -1.38
N ILE A 9 5.49 -22.09 -0.64
CA ILE A 9 5.90 -20.74 -0.27
C ILE A 9 6.24 -20.03 -1.58
N CYS A 10 5.44 -19.01 -1.92
CA CYS A 10 5.61 -18.22 -3.12
C CYS A 10 7.04 -17.67 -3.19
N SER A 11 7.81 -18.09 -4.19
CA SER A 11 9.23 -17.73 -4.38
C SER A 11 9.47 -16.25 -4.70
N ARG A 12 8.43 -15.41 -4.61
CA ARG A 12 8.50 -13.95 -4.76
C ARG A 12 9.02 -13.24 -3.51
N PHE A 13 8.93 -13.85 -2.34
CA PHE A 13 9.35 -13.20 -1.11
C PHE A 13 10.86 -13.37 -0.91
N VAL A 14 11.58 -12.24 -0.90
CA VAL A 14 13.00 -12.19 -0.53
C VAL A 14 13.14 -12.72 0.91
N LYS A 15 14.14 -13.55 1.17
CA LYS A 15 14.40 -14.06 2.53
C LYS A 15 14.52 -12.88 3.51
N PRO A 16 14.00 -12.99 4.76
CA PRO A 16 13.98 -11.89 5.72
C PRO A 16 15.34 -11.22 5.93
N GLU A 17 16.41 -12.03 5.97
CA GLU A 17 17.81 -11.57 6.07
C GLU A 17 18.22 -10.63 4.92
N LYS A 18 17.89 -10.99 3.68
CA LYS A 18 18.17 -10.18 2.49
C LYS A 18 17.27 -8.95 2.40
N LEU A 19 16.06 -9.02 2.96
CA LEU A 19 15.12 -7.89 2.97
C LEU A 19 15.62 -6.77 3.89
N ALA A 20 16.23 -7.11 5.03
CA ALA A 20 16.86 -6.15 5.93
C ALA A 20 17.99 -5.38 5.23
N ASP A 21 18.93 -6.10 4.60
CA ASP A 21 20.06 -5.50 3.87
C ASP A 21 19.61 -4.57 2.73
N LEU A 22 18.58 -4.97 1.98
CA LEU A 22 18.01 -4.18 0.90
C LEU A 22 17.39 -2.87 1.41
N ARG A 23 16.74 -2.90 2.58
CA ARG A 23 16.16 -1.70 3.20
C ARG A 23 17.20 -0.78 3.78
N THR A 24 18.21 -1.30 4.49
CA THR A 24 19.32 -0.47 4.96
C THR A 24 20.02 0.22 3.78
N LYS A 25 20.21 -0.50 2.67
CA LYS A 25 20.75 0.07 1.43
C LYS A 25 19.82 1.13 0.82
N GLN A 26 18.51 0.88 0.75
CA GLN A 26 17.53 1.82 0.23
C GLN A 26 17.42 3.07 1.11
N GLU A 27 17.49 2.92 2.43
CA GLU A 27 17.53 4.02 3.39
C GLU A 27 18.78 4.87 3.16
N ILE A 28 19.95 4.26 2.93
CA ILE A 28 21.17 4.98 2.56
C ILE A 28 21.00 5.69 1.19
N GLU A 29 20.43 5.02 0.17
CA GLU A 29 20.25 5.58 -1.18
C GLU A 29 19.25 6.76 -1.22
N VAL A 30 18.09 6.62 -0.56
CA VAL A 30 17.10 7.71 -0.42
C VAL A 30 17.68 8.91 0.32
N MET A 31 18.66 8.66 1.20
CA MET A 31 19.27 9.67 2.07
C MET A 31 20.57 10.26 1.53
N ASN A 32 21.18 9.71 0.47
CA ASN A 32 22.50 10.11 -0.03
C ASN A 32 22.58 11.57 -0.50
N ASP A 33 21.45 12.26 -0.72
CA ASP A 33 21.40 13.67 -1.14
C ASP A 33 20.49 14.56 -0.26
N ARG A 34 19.91 14.02 0.83
CA ARG A 34 19.02 14.78 1.73
C ARG A 34 19.76 15.14 3.02
N PRO A 35 19.73 16.41 3.46
CA PRO A 35 20.31 16.77 4.75
C PRO A 35 19.63 16.00 5.89
N TRP A 36 20.44 15.47 6.81
CA TRP A 36 19.99 14.72 7.98
C TRP A 36 19.35 15.67 9.01
N THR A 37 18.12 16.11 8.73
CA THR A 37 17.37 17.05 9.58
C THR A 37 15.94 16.59 9.88
N ARG A 38 15.60 15.32 9.63
CA ARG A 38 14.29 14.77 10.06
C ARG A 38 14.38 14.22 11.49
N GLU A 39 13.83 14.95 12.46
CA GLU A 39 13.18 14.34 13.62
C GLU A 39 11.77 13.88 13.19
N LEU A 40 11.65 12.91 12.27
CA LEU A 40 10.35 12.50 11.69
C LEU A 40 10.37 11.00 11.35
N PRO A 41 9.19 10.34 11.33
CA PRO A 41 9.08 8.89 11.44
C PRO A 41 9.75 8.11 10.30
N PRO A 42 10.13 6.85 10.56
CA PRO A 42 10.83 6.01 9.58
C PRO A 42 9.99 5.81 8.31
N PRO A 43 10.64 5.52 7.16
CA PRO A 43 9.93 5.21 5.93
C PRO A 43 8.98 4.02 6.13
N PRO A 44 7.88 3.95 5.38
CA PRO A 44 6.90 2.88 5.55
C PRO A 44 7.51 1.50 5.21
N VAL A 45 7.12 0.47 5.98
CA VAL A 45 7.79 -0.83 5.96
C VAL A 45 6.94 -1.90 5.25
N LEU A 46 7.02 -1.98 3.92
CA LEU A 46 6.41 -3.07 3.13
C LEU A 46 7.42 -3.76 2.21
N PRO A 47 7.32 -5.09 2.00
CA PRO A 47 6.40 -6.02 2.65
C PRO A 47 6.78 -6.34 4.12
N PRO A 48 5.84 -6.83 4.94
CA PRO A 48 6.16 -7.29 6.30
C PRO A 48 7.28 -8.35 6.31
N TYR A 49 8.16 -8.31 7.31
CA TYR A 49 9.26 -9.30 7.45
C TYR A 49 8.77 -10.71 7.79
N GLY A 50 7.61 -10.81 8.42
CA GLY A 50 7.02 -12.06 8.90
C GLY A 50 5.51 -12.10 8.70
N PRO A 51 4.86 -13.17 9.17
CA PRO A 51 3.40 -13.27 9.13
C PRO A 51 2.78 -12.15 9.95
N LEU A 52 1.66 -11.62 9.45
CA LEU A 52 0.85 -10.66 10.18
C LEU A 52 0.02 -11.37 11.24
N GLU A 53 -0.05 -10.78 12.42
CA GLU A 53 -0.88 -11.23 13.53
C GLU A 53 -1.99 -10.22 13.83
N LYS A 54 -3.12 -10.75 14.29
CA LYS A 54 -4.20 -9.94 14.83
C LYS A 54 -3.96 -9.73 16.32
N ILE A 55 -3.88 -8.47 16.74
CA ILE A 55 -3.77 -8.07 18.15
C ILE A 55 -5.06 -7.34 18.53
N SER A 56 -5.82 -7.90 19.47
CA SER A 56 -7.03 -7.28 20.01
C SER A 56 -6.80 -6.83 21.43
N GLY A 57 -7.31 -5.66 21.82
CA GLY A 57 -7.16 -5.16 23.18
C GLY A 57 -7.52 -3.70 23.33
N GLN A 58 -7.37 -3.21 24.56
CA GLN A 58 -7.52 -1.79 24.88
C GLN A 58 -6.18 -1.07 24.69
N LEU A 59 -6.20 0.10 24.07
CA LEU A 59 -5.02 0.95 23.94
C LEU A 59 -4.63 1.51 25.31
N GLU A 60 -3.47 1.13 25.83
CA GLU A 60 -2.92 1.64 27.09
C GLU A 60 -2.34 3.05 26.90
N SER A 61 -1.70 3.28 25.75
CA SER A 61 -1.27 4.60 25.30
C SER A 61 -1.43 4.72 23.79
N PHE A 62 -1.68 5.93 23.31
CA PHE A 62 -1.82 6.22 21.89
C PHE A 62 -1.37 7.65 21.58
N ARG A 63 -0.50 7.79 20.59
CA ARG A 63 -0.04 9.05 20.01
C ARG A 63 0.00 8.89 18.51
N TYR A 64 -0.32 9.95 17.78
CA TYR A 64 -0.17 9.98 16.34
C TYR A 64 0.40 11.32 15.87
N GLU A 65 1.02 11.29 14.70
CA GLU A 65 1.53 12.46 14.00
C GLU A 65 1.07 12.40 12.54
N LYS A 66 0.65 13.53 11.97
CA LYS A 66 0.08 13.61 10.61
C LYS A 66 1.16 13.98 9.60
N PHE A 67 1.20 13.26 8.49
CA PHE A 67 2.14 13.48 7.39
C PHE A 67 1.45 13.39 6.03
N SER A 68 2.18 13.82 5.01
CA SER A 68 1.87 13.63 3.61
C SER A 68 3.10 12.99 2.98
N GLU A 69 3.03 11.69 2.68
CA GLU A 69 4.20 10.89 2.29
C GLU A 69 3.87 9.98 1.10
N TYR A 70 4.90 9.45 0.43
CA TYR A 70 4.78 8.63 -0.77
C TYR A 70 4.58 7.14 -0.40
N PHE A 71 3.42 6.57 -0.75
CA PHE A 71 3.05 5.17 -0.42
C PHE A 71 2.83 4.29 -1.65
N ASP A 72 3.19 4.72 -2.86
CA ASP A 72 3.08 3.84 -4.03
C ASP A 72 4.10 2.70 -3.97
N ALA A 73 3.90 1.68 -4.81
CA ALA A 73 4.74 0.49 -4.86
C ALA A 73 6.24 0.81 -4.98
N ASP A 74 6.59 1.91 -5.63
CA ASP A 74 7.96 2.38 -5.87
C ASP A 74 8.67 2.77 -4.57
N ALA A 75 7.94 3.23 -3.55
CA ALA A 75 8.46 3.46 -2.20
C ALA A 75 9.02 2.17 -1.57
N TYR A 76 8.52 1.02 -2.00
CA TYR A 76 8.83 -0.31 -1.46
C TYR A 76 9.60 -1.21 -2.43
N ARG A 77 9.96 -0.69 -3.62
CA ARG A 77 10.70 -1.46 -4.62
C ARG A 77 12.13 -1.65 -4.14
N THR A 78 12.55 -2.90 -4.08
CA THR A 78 13.93 -3.32 -3.81
C THR A 78 14.83 -3.29 -5.07
N HIS A 79 14.32 -2.82 -6.20
CA HIS A 79 15.03 -2.73 -7.47
C HIS A 79 14.87 -1.35 -8.08
N SER A 80 15.99 -0.75 -8.52
CA SER A 80 16.02 0.53 -9.21
C SER A 80 15.33 0.40 -10.57
N VAL A 81 14.12 0.95 -10.69
CA VAL A 81 13.57 1.31 -12.01
C VAL A 81 14.19 2.64 -12.38
N PRO A 82 14.67 2.84 -13.63
CA PRO A 82 15.22 4.12 -14.04
C PRO A 82 14.22 5.24 -13.74
N GLU A 83 14.66 6.19 -12.92
CA GLU A 83 13.88 7.33 -12.47
C GLU A 83 13.60 8.20 -13.69
N ILE A 84 12.38 8.14 -14.21
CA ILE A 84 11.91 9.12 -15.18
C ILE A 84 11.51 10.34 -14.33
N ALA A 85 12.30 11.41 -14.39
CA ALA A 85 11.99 12.67 -13.72
C ALA A 85 10.57 13.13 -14.12
N ASP A 86 9.82 13.73 -13.19
CA ASP A 86 8.42 14.14 -13.42
C ASP A 86 8.25 15.01 -14.69
N GLY A 87 9.24 15.86 -14.99
CA GLY A 87 9.28 16.67 -16.21
C GLY A 87 9.47 15.87 -17.52
N GLN A 88 10.05 14.68 -17.46
CA GLN A 88 10.19 13.77 -18.61
C GLN A 88 9.00 12.81 -18.74
N ARG A 89 8.26 12.54 -17.66
CA ARG A 89 7.11 11.61 -17.67
C ARG A 89 6.00 12.08 -18.60
N GLY A 90 5.69 13.38 -18.61
CA GLY A 90 4.72 13.95 -19.56
C GLY A 90 5.13 13.77 -21.02
N ALA A 91 6.44 13.91 -21.31
CA ALA A 91 6.97 13.70 -22.66
C ALA A 91 6.95 12.22 -23.06
N VAL A 92 7.27 11.31 -22.14
CA VAL A 92 7.22 9.86 -22.37
C VAL A 92 5.77 9.38 -22.52
N ALA A 93 4.85 9.91 -21.71
CA ALA A 93 3.42 9.64 -21.81
C ALA A 93 2.83 10.13 -23.14
N ALA A 94 3.19 11.34 -23.57
CA ALA A 94 2.82 11.88 -24.88
C ALA A 94 3.41 11.03 -26.02
N ALA A 95 4.68 10.62 -25.91
CA ALA A 95 5.32 9.74 -26.88
C ALA A 95 4.64 8.36 -26.96
N ALA A 96 4.21 7.78 -25.83
CA ALA A 96 3.47 6.54 -25.79
C ALA A 96 2.09 6.66 -26.48
N ILE A 97 1.38 7.79 -26.28
CA ILE A 97 0.13 8.08 -26.99
C ILE A 97 0.38 8.17 -28.50
N VAL A 98 1.40 8.92 -28.92
CA VAL A 98 1.80 9.07 -30.33
C VAL A 98 2.23 7.74 -30.94
N ALA A 99 2.89 6.88 -30.17
CA ALA A 99 3.31 5.53 -30.57
C ALA A 99 2.16 4.51 -30.57
N GLY A 100 0.90 4.95 -30.42
CA GLY A 100 -0.28 4.08 -30.53
C GLY A 100 -0.65 3.35 -29.23
N SER A 101 -0.10 3.77 -28.09
CA SER A 101 -0.42 3.23 -26.75
C SER A 101 -1.10 4.28 -25.85
N PRO A 102 -2.27 4.81 -26.24
CA PRO A 102 -2.94 5.88 -25.50
C PRO A 102 -3.31 5.49 -24.06
N GLY A 103 -3.63 4.21 -23.82
CA GLY A 103 -3.90 3.70 -22.47
C GLY A 103 -2.68 3.74 -21.56
N ALA A 104 -1.49 3.42 -22.08
CA ALA A 104 -0.26 3.49 -21.29
C ALA A 104 0.12 4.94 -20.97
N GLY A 105 0.04 5.85 -21.96
CA GLY A 105 0.32 7.26 -21.73
C GLY A 105 -0.67 7.93 -20.76
N ALA A 106 -1.96 7.56 -20.79
CA ALA A 106 -2.93 8.05 -19.84
C ALA A 106 -2.63 7.61 -18.39
N VAL A 107 -2.22 6.35 -18.19
CA VAL A 107 -1.78 5.86 -16.86
C VAL A 107 -0.56 6.63 -16.38
N MET A 108 0.43 6.82 -17.26
CA MET A 108 1.66 7.55 -16.92
C MET A 108 1.42 9.03 -16.60
N MET A 109 0.41 9.66 -17.20
CA MET A 109 0.00 11.03 -16.86
C MET A 109 -0.79 11.06 -15.54
N ALA A 110 -1.70 10.12 -15.30
CA ALA A 110 -2.50 10.06 -14.08
C ALA A 110 -1.67 9.78 -12.82
N GLU A 111 -0.59 9.01 -12.94
CA GLU A 111 0.35 8.74 -11.85
C GLU A 111 1.18 9.99 -11.44
N SER A 112 1.20 11.04 -12.26
CA SER A 112 2.03 12.25 -12.01
C SER A 112 1.37 13.32 -11.12
N GLU A 113 0.05 13.26 -10.86
CA GLU A 113 -0.68 14.42 -10.33
C GLU A 113 -0.85 14.48 -8.79
N SER A 114 -0.51 13.45 -8.01
CA SER A 114 -0.60 13.55 -6.53
C SER A 114 0.18 12.43 -5.80
N SER A 115 1.51 12.49 -5.83
CA SER A 115 2.34 11.38 -5.33
C SER A 115 2.18 11.10 -3.83
N ASN A 116 1.89 12.12 -2.99
CA ASN A 116 1.82 11.95 -1.54
C ASN A 116 0.40 11.74 -1.03
N ASP A 117 0.21 10.71 -0.21
CA ASP A 117 -1.04 10.43 0.49
C ASP A 117 -1.00 10.99 1.92
N PRO A 118 -2.13 11.52 2.45
CA PRO A 118 -2.24 11.87 3.86
C PRO A 118 -2.24 10.60 4.72
N ALA A 119 -1.34 10.56 5.71
CA ALA A 119 -1.17 9.43 6.59
C ALA A 119 -0.89 9.85 8.03
N GLU A 120 -1.17 8.96 8.97
CA GLU A 120 -0.85 9.11 10.38
C GLU A 120 0.18 8.07 10.78
N TYR A 121 1.28 8.53 11.37
CA TYR A 121 2.23 7.66 12.05
C TYR A 121 1.77 7.47 13.49
N VAL A 122 1.25 6.28 13.79
CA VAL A 122 0.68 5.95 15.09
C VAL A 122 1.73 5.24 15.95
N GLN A 123 1.68 5.47 17.25
CA GLN A 123 2.57 4.89 18.24
C GLN A 123 1.81 4.67 19.55
N GLY A 124 2.13 3.61 20.27
CA GLY A 124 1.45 3.35 21.53
C GLY A 124 1.78 2.01 22.16
N MET A 125 0.91 1.59 23.07
CA MET A 125 1.02 0.32 23.79
C MET A 125 -0.33 -0.38 23.86
N ILE A 126 -0.32 -1.69 23.63
CA ILE A 126 -1.49 -2.57 23.69
C ILE A 126 -1.08 -3.91 24.29
N ASN A 127 -1.77 -4.38 25.33
CA ASN A 127 -1.43 -5.63 26.02
C ASN A 127 0.04 -5.69 26.48
N GLY A 128 0.60 -4.57 26.95
CA GLY A 128 2.01 -4.42 27.33
C GLY A 128 3.01 -4.49 26.17
N ARG A 129 2.56 -4.47 24.90
CA ARG A 129 3.39 -4.51 23.70
C ARG A 129 3.45 -3.14 23.05
N THR A 130 4.66 -2.67 22.75
CA THR A 130 4.88 -1.44 21.99
C THR A 130 4.54 -1.65 20.53
N PHE A 131 3.88 -0.66 19.94
CA PHE A 131 3.59 -0.65 18.51
C PHE A 131 3.86 0.72 17.91
N ARG A 132 4.18 0.73 16.61
CA ARG A 132 4.22 1.93 15.77
C ARG A 132 3.95 1.55 14.32
N GLY A 133 3.60 2.50 13.47
CA GLY A 133 3.41 2.22 12.05
C GLY A 133 2.59 3.27 11.32
N TRP A 134 2.47 3.08 10.02
CA TRP A 134 1.74 3.97 9.13
C TRP A 134 0.32 3.47 8.90
N VAL A 135 -0.66 4.35 9.15
CA VAL A 135 -2.07 4.11 8.84
C VAL A 135 -2.67 5.35 8.18
N GLY A 136 -3.85 5.20 7.57
CA GLY A 136 -4.65 6.34 7.16
C GLY A 136 -5.15 7.15 8.37
N VAL A 137 -6.00 8.13 8.12
CA VAL A 137 -6.54 9.01 9.17
C VAL A 137 -7.31 8.21 10.22
N THR A 138 -6.98 8.42 11.50
CA THR A 138 -7.62 7.80 12.65
C THR A 138 -8.20 8.86 13.59
N ARG A 139 -9.01 8.41 14.55
CA ARG A 139 -9.48 9.22 15.68
C ARG A 139 -9.33 8.50 17.02
N LEU A 140 -8.43 7.51 17.03
CA LEU A 140 -8.18 6.64 18.16
C LEU A 140 -7.59 7.43 19.33
N LYS A 141 -7.83 6.91 20.53
CA LYS A 141 -7.26 7.43 21.79
C LYS A 141 -6.97 6.28 22.75
N ALA A 142 -6.16 6.57 23.77
CA ALA A 142 -5.97 5.64 24.86
C ALA A 142 -7.33 5.31 25.53
N GLY A 143 -7.54 4.04 25.85
CA GLY A 143 -8.80 3.51 26.37
C GLY A 143 -9.73 2.91 25.30
N ASP A 144 -9.48 3.13 24.01
CA ASP A 144 -10.28 2.53 22.95
C ASP A 144 -9.98 1.02 22.81
N ASN A 145 -11.02 0.22 22.57
CA ASN A 145 -10.87 -1.19 22.22
C ASN A 145 -10.69 -1.34 20.72
N VAL A 146 -9.55 -1.90 20.30
CA VAL A 146 -9.16 -1.97 18.89
C VAL A 146 -8.77 -3.39 18.47
N ASP A 147 -8.86 -3.61 17.17
CA ASP A 147 -8.27 -4.76 16.49
C ASP A 147 -7.17 -4.26 15.56
N MET A 148 -5.93 -4.67 15.78
CA MET A 148 -4.80 -4.31 14.93
C MET A 148 -4.30 -5.51 14.12
N ILE A 149 -3.85 -5.24 12.90
CA ILE A 149 -3.04 -6.17 12.11
C ILE A 149 -1.61 -5.64 12.11
N ALA A 150 -0.70 -6.41 12.72
CA ALA A 150 0.68 -6.00 12.91
C ALA A 150 1.66 -7.15 12.67
N GLY A 151 2.92 -6.82 12.40
CA GLY A 151 4.02 -7.80 12.33
C GLY A 151 5.12 -7.40 13.30
N TRP A 152 5.65 -8.37 14.07
CA TRP A 152 6.81 -8.10 14.92
C TRP A 152 8.01 -7.68 14.07
N GLN A 153 8.60 -6.55 14.43
CA GLN A 153 9.87 -6.04 13.94
C GLN A 153 10.89 -5.99 15.07
N HIS A 154 12.15 -5.78 14.70
CA HIS A 154 13.34 -5.72 15.57
C HIS A 154 13.06 -5.38 17.05
N ASP A 155 12.33 -4.30 17.32
CA ASP A 155 12.06 -3.74 18.65
C ASP A 155 10.57 -3.49 18.99
N HIS A 156 9.63 -3.68 18.04
CA HIS A 156 8.23 -3.30 18.22
C HIS A 156 7.31 -4.03 17.22
N TYR A 157 6.00 -3.95 17.43
CA TYR A 157 5.01 -4.34 16.42
C TYR A 157 4.79 -3.23 15.39
N GLU A 158 5.17 -3.48 14.13
CA GLU A 158 4.84 -2.59 13.01
C GLU A 158 3.38 -2.81 12.61
N VAL A 159 2.60 -1.73 12.65
CA VAL A 159 1.15 -1.78 12.41
C VAL A 159 0.82 -1.42 10.97
N TYR A 160 -0.04 -2.23 10.35
CA TYR A 160 -0.47 -2.05 8.96
C TYR A 160 -1.95 -1.67 8.84
N ALA A 161 -2.76 -2.06 9.82
CA ALA A 161 -4.16 -1.67 9.91
C ALA A 161 -4.62 -1.65 11.37
N ILE A 162 -5.49 -0.70 11.71
CA ILE A 162 -6.16 -0.61 13.00
C ILE A 162 -7.65 -0.39 12.77
N ALA A 163 -8.47 -1.24 13.38
CA ALA A 163 -9.90 -1.10 13.43
C ALA A 163 -10.37 -0.62 14.81
N LEU A 164 -11.33 0.29 14.81
CA LEU A 164 -12.14 0.68 15.95
C LEU A 164 -13.54 0.08 15.78
N PRO A 165 -13.81 -1.13 16.33
CA PRO A 165 -15.04 -1.86 16.05
C PRO A 165 -16.31 -1.15 16.54
N GLU A 166 -16.22 -0.43 17.67
CA GLU A 166 -17.33 0.33 18.27
C GLU A 166 -17.95 1.30 17.27
N GLU A 167 -17.11 1.94 16.48
CA GLU A 167 -17.52 2.94 15.49
C GLU A 167 -17.38 2.45 14.05
N ARG A 168 -17.08 1.16 13.85
CA ARG A 168 -16.97 0.49 12.54
C ARG A 168 -15.99 1.18 11.59
N ILE A 169 -14.89 1.71 12.14
CA ILE A 169 -13.83 2.32 11.34
C ILE A 169 -12.67 1.35 11.22
N ILE A 170 -12.12 1.26 10.02
CA ILE A 170 -10.87 0.56 9.74
C ILE A 170 -9.96 1.58 9.06
N SER A 171 -8.83 1.87 9.69
CA SER A 171 -7.74 2.64 9.09
C SER A 171 -6.63 1.68 8.67
N ILE A 172 -6.18 1.83 7.43
CA ILE A 172 -5.20 0.95 6.79
C ILE A 172 -4.07 1.82 6.27
N CYS A 173 -2.84 1.29 6.24
CA CYS A 173 -1.73 1.94 5.55
C CYS A 173 -2.17 2.39 4.12
N PRO A 174 -1.88 3.63 3.70
CA PRO A 174 -2.28 4.11 2.38
C PRO A 174 -1.82 3.17 1.26
N LYS A 175 -2.62 3.09 0.19
CA LYS A 175 -2.39 2.21 -0.98
C LYS A 175 -2.35 0.71 -0.68
N CYS A 176 -2.69 0.29 0.54
CA CYS A 176 -2.75 -1.12 0.97
C CYS A 176 -4.19 -1.62 1.17
N ASP A 177 -5.15 -1.03 0.49
CA ASP A 177 -6.59 -1.32 0.61
C ASP A 177 -7.00 -2.63 -0.09
N MET A 178 -6.22 -3.11 -1.07
CA MET A 178 -6.59 -4.29 -1.85
C MET A 178 -5.41 -5.21 -2.22
N GLY A 179 -5.56 -6.50 -1.89
CA GLY A 179 -4.63 -7.54 -2.34
C GLY A 179 -4.77 -7.85 -3.84
N HIS A 180 -3.71 -8.38 -4.45
CA HIS A 180 -3.66 -8.64 -5.90
C HIS A 180 -4.80 -9.53 -6.44
N ILE A 181 -5.26 -10.52 -5.66
CA ILE A 181 -6.39 -11.40 -6.05
C ILE A 181 -7.70 -10.60 -6.08
N ALA A 182 -7.97 -9.82 -5.04
CA ALA A 182 -9.15 -8.98 -4.97
C ALA A 182 -9.14 -7.93 -6.10
N HIS A 183 -7.98 -7.32 -6.38
CA HIS A 183 -7.81 -6.40 -7.49
C HIS A 183 -8.10 -7.07 -8.84
N MET A 184 -7.60 -8.28 -9.06
CA MET A 184 -7.87 -9.06 -10.27
C MET A 184 -9.36 -9.37 -10.41
N LEU A 185 -10.02 -9.85 -9.36
CA LEU A 185 -11.46 -10.16 -9.37
C LEU A 185 -12.32 -8.92 -9.62
N TRP A 186 -11.96 -7.79 -9.00
CA TRP A 186 -12.64 -6.51 -9.22
C TRP A 186 -12.53 -6.09 -10.69
N ARG A 187 -11.34 -6.19 -11.28
CA ARG A 187 -11.11 -5.88 -12.70
C ARG A 187 -11.91 -6.77 -13.64
N ILE A 188 -11.96 -8.08 -13.37
CA ILE A 188 -12.74 -9.04 -14.16
C ILE A 188 -14.24 -8.70 -14.08
N LYS A 189 -14.76 -8.47 -12.86
CA LYS A 189 -16.16 -8.08 -12.67
C LYS A 189 -16.50 -6.81 -13.44
N ASN A 190 -15.64 -5.80 -13.37
CA ASN A 190 -15.86 -4.53 -14.04
C ASN A 190 -15.81 -4.66 -15.58
N MET A 191 -14.94 -5.54 -16.09
CA MET A 191 -14.88 -5.87 -17.51
C MET A 191 -16.21 -6.49 -18.00
N PHE A 192 -16.80 -7.42 -17.25
CA PHE A 192 -18.10 -8.00 -17.60
C PHE A 192 -19.23 -6.95 -17.60
N ILE A 193 -19.24 -6.04 -16.61
CA ILE A 193 -20.22 -4.96 -16.52
C ILE A 193 -20.10 -4.04 -17.74
N LEU A 194 -18.89 -3.56 -18.07
CA LEU A 194 -18.63 -2.72 -19.24
C LEU A 194 -19.05 -3.40 -20.54
N THR A 195 -18.71 -4.67 -20.69
CA THR A 195 -19.06 -5.46 -21.87
C THR A 195 -20.58 -5.58 -22.00
N GLY A 196 -21.29 -5.87 -20.90
CA GLY A 196 -22.75 -5.90 -20.86
C GLY A 196 -23.40 -4.58 -21.27
N ILE A 197 -22.89 -3.44 -20.76
CA ILE A 197 -23.38 -2.10 -21.13
C ILE A 197 -23.19 -1.84 -22.63
N LEU A 198 -22.02 -2.18 -23.20
CA LEU A 198 -21.73 -2.00 -24.62
C LEU A 198 -22.62 -2.88 -25.51
N PHE A 199 -22.85 -4.14 -25.13
CA PHE A 199 -23.76 -5.04 -25.84
C PHE A 199 -25.20 -4.54 -25.80
N LEU A 200 -25.67 -4.07 -24.64
CA LEU A 200 -27.00 -3.52 -24.49
C LEU A 200 -27.16 -2.27 -25.36
N TRP A 201 -26.18 -1.37 -25.33
CA TRP A 201 -26.16 -0.18 -26.18
C TRP A 201 -26.20 -0.53 -27.67
N TYR A 202 -25.40 -1.51 -28.12
CA TYR A 202 -25.42 -1.96 -29.51
C TYR A 202 -26.78 -2.55 -29.92
N PHE A 203 -27.39 -3.36 -29.04
CA PHE A 203 -28.70 -3.97 -29.28
C PHE A 203 -29.83 -2.94 -29.40
N PHE A 204 -29.86 -1.94 -28.51
CA PHE A 204 -30.84 -0.86 -28.56
C PHE A 204 -30.61 0.08 -29.74
N ARG A 205 -29.36 0.32 -30.14
CA ARG A 205 -29.04 1.14 -31.32
C ARG A 205 -29.43 0.44 -32.63
N GLY A 206 -29.31 -0.88 -32.71
CA GLY A 206 -29.78 -1.68 -33.85
C GLY A 206 -31.31 -1.83 -33.94
N SER A 207 -32.03 -1.60 -32.83
CA SER A 207 -33.50 -1.66 -32.79
C SER A 207 -34.19 -0.33 -33.15
N LEU A 208 -33.44 0.78 -33.21
CA LEU A 208 -33.93 2.12 -33.54
C LEU A 208 -33.71 2.52 -35.02
N VAL A 209 -33.08 1.65 -35.82
CA VAL A 209 -32.79 1.84 -37.26
C VAL A 209 -33.64 0.89 -38.13
N LYS A 210 -34.68 0.28 -37.57
CA LYS A 210 -35.69 -0.50 -38.29
C LYS A 210 -37.04 0.19 -38.25
#